data_AF-A0A137P5U4-F1
#
_entry.id   AF-A0A137P5U4-F1
#
_cell.length_a   1.000
_cell.length_b   1.000
_cell.length_c   1.000
_cell.angle_alpha   90.00
_cell.angle_beta   90.00
_cell.angle_gamma   90.00
#
_symmetry.space_group_name_H-M   'P 1'
#
loop_
_entity.id
_entity.type
_entity.pdbx_description
1 polymer ?
#
loop_
_entity_poly.entity_id
_entity_poly.type
_entity_poly.pdbx_seq_one_letter_code
_entity_poly.pdbx_strand_id
1 'polypeptide(L)'
;MLIIILLIKLISCQTDLYSSISTSTLINDKLIIYDPKDPTLNSAPSLTTYTIKDGSIQTLQNSTVRLAAINNSDYFQFLPLPKGYNGADNGSTDLWLTNSVSIDSLQASNSGVEDSSWIYKLSQPSSLSPSTNLPIPTPTFTNFPLGGYTQTLITTSSGQKLLILGGFLQTSNGTAIITNYLFQFDFSTSKWEDLSSLTNNMLPPIANHKALQLGDSLIVMFGKSPTLSSSATSFSPTISYLKANKTNDAKLMYKFNLINQSWQTVKINDNLNPNLYQRGSSMGQSISTYNNGLIIYTNMLNFNNNLWESYLGVFNNEFVKWEWFNIQNDQNFTGFRLDVFYADGMVIGDTLVIINGNTISGRVKQLMFVDLKQKKLANNLVLQSSSSSNLKLPVYAIVLITLALLAILVFCIWYYIKRKRTKKTIEANSDNLDPIWASNQESLHNSSKFDNNNNLEGTDTTLNSGNNMTNLPDYLRHEVDIDGISPISLDSNK
;
A
#
# COMPACT_ATOMS: atom_id res chain seq x y z
N MET A 1 -22.54 4.88 41.31
CA MET A 1 -21.18 4.63 40.76
C MET A 1 -21.17 3.42 39.81
N LEU A 2 -21.64 2.25 40.22
CA LEU A 2 -21.68 1.03 39.37
C LEU A 2 -22.44 1.22 38.04
N ILE A 3 -23.61 1.87 38.08
CA ILE A 3 -24.43 2.18 36.90
C ILE A 3 -23.70 3.13 35.93
N ILE A 4 -22.93 4.10 36.45
CA ILE A 4 -22.15 5.04 35.62
C ILE A 4 -20.97 4.30 34.97
N ILE A 5 -20.29 3.41 35.70
CA ILE A 5 -19.22 2.57 35.13
C ILE A 5 -19.78 1.61 34.07
N LEU A 6 -20.98 1.05 34.30
CA LEU A 6 -21.67 0.19 33.35
C LEU A 6 -22.09 0.98 32.09
N LEU A 7 -22.64 2.18 32.25
CA LEU A 7 -22.99 3.10 31.16
C LEU A 7 -21.75 3.55 30.39
N ILE A 8 -20.65 3.90 31.05
CA ILE A 8 -19.39 4.23 30.39
C ILE A 8 -18.88 3.01 29.61
N LYS A 9 -18.88 1.81 30.19
CA LYS A 9 -18.51 0.59 29.45
C LYS A 9 -19.45 0.27 28.29
N LEU A 10 -20.76 0.51 28.43
CA LEU A 10 -21.75 0.31 27.37
C LEU A 10 -21.57 1.32 26.22
N ILE A 11 -21.33 2.60 26.55
CA ILE A 11 -21.05 3.65 25.57
C ILE A 11 -19.69 3.39 24.89
N SER A 12 -18.66 3.00 25.64
CA SER A 12 -17.35 2.61 25.09
C SER A 12 -17.36 1.29 24.30
N CYS A 13 -18.28 0.36 24.57
CA CYS A 13 -18.47 -0.85 23.77
C CYS A 13 -19.26 -0.59 22.48
N GLN A 14 -20.07 0.47 22.42
CA GLN A 14 -20.78 0.86 21.19
C GLN A 14 -19.95 1.71 20.24
N THR A 15 -18.82 2.27 20.69
CA THR A 15 -17.87 3.01 19.83
C THR A 15 -16.95 2.09 19.00
N ASP A 16 -17.20 0.78 19.04
CA ASP A 16 -16.39 -0.23 18.37
C ASP A 16 -16.61 -0.20 16.85
N LEU A 17 -15.87 0.71 16.21
CA LEU A 17 -15.69 0.84 14.76
C LEU A 17 -16.96 1.20 13.99
N TYR A 18 -17.22 2.50 13.87
CA TYR A 18 -17.76 3.00 12.60
C TYR A 18 -16.84 2.45 11.49
N SER A 19 -17.34 1.47 10.75
CA SER A 19 -16.57 0.68 9.76
C SER A 19 -16.27 1.46 8.48
N SER A 20 -16.61 2.75 8.48
CA SER A 20 -16.37 3.71 7.44
C SER A 20 -15.01 4.40 7.65
N ILE A 21 -13.93 3.65 7.42
CA ILE A 21 -12.57 4.22 7.37
C ILE A 21 -12.38 4.90 6.02
N SER A 22 -11.80 6.10 6.03
CA SER A 22 -11.41 6.80 4.81
C SER A 22 -10.46 5.95 3.99
N THR A 23 -10.57 5.96 2.67
CA THR A 23 -9.58 5.30 1.80
C THR A 23 -8.90 6.33 0.94
N SER A 24 -7.65 6.05 0.56
CA SER A 24 -6.84 7.00 -0.18
C SER A 24 -6.04 6.35 -1.31
N THR A 25 -5.73 7.15 -2.32
CA THR A 25 -4.83 6.79 -3.42
C THR A 25 -4.03 7.99 -3.89
N LEU A 26 -2.84 7.77 -4.45
CA LEU A 26 -1.97 8.80 -5.00
C LEU A 26 -1.83 8.59 -6.50
N ILE A 27 -2.29 9.56 -7.30
CA ILE A 27 -2.21 9.50 -8.77
C ILE A 27 -1.75 10.86 -9.31
N ASN A 28 -0.68 10.87 -10.11
CA ASN A 28 -0.16 12.09 -10.76
C ASN A 28 0.00 13.26 -9.78
N ASP A 29 0.68 13.01 -8.65
CA ASP A 29 0.90 13.97 -7.56
C ASP A 29 -0.39 14.51 -6.90
N LYS A 30 -1.53 13.83 -7.11
CA LYS A 30 -2.78 14.13 -6.43
C LYS A 30 -3.11 13.04 -5.42
N LEU A 31 -3.17 13.43 -4.16
CA LEU A 31 -3.69 12.58 -3.10
C LEU A 31 -5.21 12.69 -3.09
N ILE A 32 -5.88 11.60 -3.40
CA ILE A 32 -7.33 11.53 -3.52
C ILE A 32 -7.83 10.67 -2.37
N ILE A 33 -8.79 11.22 -1.61
CA ILE A 33 -9.31 10.61 -0.40
C ILE A 33 -10.81 10.50 -0.53
N TYR A 34 -11.31 9.29 -0.36
CA TYR A 34 -12.72 9.03 -0.17
C TYR A 34 -13.02 9.05 1.33
N ASP A 35 -13.83 10.03 1.72
CA ASP A 35 -14.40 10.15 3.05
C ASP A 35 -15.81 9.54 3.02
N PRO A 36 -16.05 8.43 3.72
CA PRO A 36 -17.39 7.89 3.83
C PRO A 36 -18.31 8.79 4.65
N LYS A 37 -19.61 8.48 4.59
CA LYS A 37 -20.62 9.16 5.41
C LYS A 37 -20.26 8.99 6.89
N ASP A 38 -20.19 10.11 7.61
CA ASP A 38 -20.06 10.11 9.06
C ASP A 38 -21.44 10.40 9.68
N PRO A 39 -22.09 9.39 10.31
CA PRO A 39 -23.40 9.57 10.90
C PRO A 39 -23.37 10.50 12.13
N THR A 40 -22.25 10.61 12.82
CA THR A 40 -22.11 11.50 13.99
C THR A 40 -22.06 12.97 13.58
N LEU A 41 -21.52 13.25 12.40
CA LEU A 41 -21.40 14.61 11.84
C LEU A 41 -22.50 14.95 10.84
N ASN A 42 -23.39 14.01 10.54
CA ASN A 42 -24.38 14.11 9.47
C ASN A 42 -23.74 14.57 8.13
N SER A 43 -22.51 14.12 7.87
CA SER A 43 -21.75 14.54 6.69
C SER A 43 -22.02 13.59 5.53
N ALA A 44 -22.32 14.13 4.35
CA ALA A 44 -22.41 13.35 3.13
C ALA A 44 -21.04 12.73 2.79
N PRO A 45 -21.00 11.55 2.12
CA PRO A 45 -19.76 11.03 1.58
C PRO A 45 -19.13 12.04 0.62
N SER A 46 -17.80 12.13 0.64
CA SER A 46 -17.08 13.12 -0.14
C SER A 46 -15.78 12.59 -0.68
N LEU A 47 -15.35 13.15 -1.80
CA LEU A 47 -14.02 12.96 -2.37
C LEU A 47 -13.21 14.24 -2.14
N THR A 48 -12.10 14.15 -1.42
CA THR A 48 -11.17 15.27 -1.26
C THR A 48 -9.91 14.99 -2.05
N THR A 49 -9.53 15.91 -2.94
CA THR A 49 -8.29 15.84 -3.72
C THR A 49 -7.33 16.92 -3.25
N TYR A 50 -6.11 16.53 -2.88
CA TYR A 50 -5.01 17.42 -2.54
C TYR A 50 -3.97 17.39 -3.66
N THR A 51 -3.49 18.56 -4.07
CA THR A 51 -2.29 18.63 -4.94
C THR A 51 -1.05 18.59 -4.07
N ILE A 52 -0.31 17.48 -4.15
CA ILE A 52 0.84 17.20 -3.31
C ILE A 52 2.07 17.93 -3.85
N LYS A 53 2.66 18.79 -3.02
CA LYS A 53 3.90 19.52 -3.30
C LYS A 53 4.70 19.73 -2.01
N ASP A 54 5.98 20.04 -2.14
CA ASP A 54 6.79 20.48 -1.01
C ASP A 54 6.16 21.70 -0.33
N GLY A 55 6.12 21.69 1.01
CA GLY A 55 5.65 22.83 1.79
C GLY A 55 4.76 22.45 2.97
N SER A 56 4.22 23.46 3.64
CA SER A 56 3.35 23.25 4.80
C SER A 56 2.03 22.59 4.42
N ILE A 57 1.52 21.75 5.32
CA ILE A 57 0.17 21.18 5.18
C ILE A 57 -0.91 22.24 4.94
N GLN A 58 -0.76 23.41 5.57
CA GLN A 58 -1.73 24.51 5.47
C GLN A 58 -1.76 25.15 4.08
N THR A 59 -0.71 24.96 3.26
CA THR A 59 -0.62 25.52 1.91
C THR A 59 -1.02 24.52 0.82
N LEU A 60 -1.38 23.28 1.20
CA LEU A 60 -1.89 22.29 0.26
C LEU A 60 -3.27 22.72 -0.22
N GLN A 61 -3.37 23.01 -1.51
CA GLN A 61 -4.65 23.26 -2.16
C GLN A 61 -5.42 21.96 -2.22
N ASN A 62 -6.69 22.02 -1.80
CA ASN A 62 -7.61 20.92 -1.92
C ASN A 62 -8.92 21.32 -2.61
N SER A 63 -9.58 20.32 -3.16
CA SER A 63 -10.95 20.42 -3.64
C SER A 63 -11.73 19.25 -3.08
N THR A 64 -12.86 19.54 -2.42
CA THR A 64 -13.76 18.51 -1.92
C THR A 64 -15.04 18.52 -2.75
N VAL A 65 -15.44 17.35 -3.23
CA VAL A 65 -16.75 17.18 -3.87
C VAL A 65 -17.59 16.20 -3.09
N ARG A 66 -18.85 16.55 -2.85
CA ARG A 66 -19.82 15.66 -2.21
C ARG A 66 -20.34 14.68 -3.24
N LEU A 67 -20.41 13.41 -2.87
CA LEU A 67 -20.96 12.37 -3.72
C LEU A 67 -22.47 12.26 -3.42
N ALA A 68 -23.29 12.49 -4.42
CA ALA A 68 -24.73 12.32 -4.33
C ALA A 68 -25.11 10.84 -4.47
N ALA A 69 -26.24 10.45 -3.87
CA ALA A 69 -26.92 9.17 -4.15
C ALA A 69 -26.16 7.87 -3.80
N ILE A 70 -25.37 7.87 -2.72
CA ILE A 70 -24.79 6.64 -2.15
C ILE A 70 -25.69 6.17 -1.00
N ASN A 71 -26.01 4.87 -0.97
CA ASN A 71 -26.73 4.24 0.13
C ASN A 71 -25.94 4.43 1.44
N ASN A 72 -26.65 4.70 2.54
CA ASN A 72 -26.00 4.99 3.82
C ASN A 72 -25.14 3.83 4.37
N SER A 73 -25.37 2.62 3.88
CA SER A 73 -24.66 1.38 4.25
C SER A 73 -23.33 1.19 3.54
N ASP A 74 -23.13 1.90 2.44
CA ASP A 74 -22.07 1.62 1.47
C ASP A 74 -20.85 2.47 1.79
N TYR A 75 -19.69 1.82 1.72
CA TYR A 75 -18.41 2.50 1.77
C TYR A 75 -17.49 1.98 0.68
N PHE A 76 -16.66 2.86 0.15
CA PHE A 76 -15.85 2.60 -1.02
C PHE A 76 -14.37 2.49 -0.67
N GLN A 77 -13.68 1.55 -1.32
CA GLN A 77 -12.22 1.44 -1.27
C GLN A 77 -11.63 1.64 -2.66
N PHE A 78 -10.56 2.42 -2.79
CA PHE A 78 -9.87 2.55 -4.07
C PHE A 78 -9.32 1.20 -4.54
N LEU A 79 -9.78 0.74 -5.70
CA LEU A 79 -9.35 -0.51 -6.32
C LEU A 79 -7.92 -0.34 -6.88
N PRO A 80 -6.92 -1.06 -6.33
CA PRO A 80 -5.58 -0.98 -6.89
C PRO A 80 -5.54 -1.75 -8.21
N LEU A 81 -5.29 -1.05 -9.31
CA LEU A 81 -5.14 -1.64 -10.63
C LEU A 81 -3.67 -1.61 -11.09
N PRO A 82 -3.20 -2.64 -11.79
CA PRO A 82 -1.94 -2.61 -12.54
C PRO A 82 -1.83 -1.39 -13.45
N LYS A 83 -0.60 -0.87 -13.57
CA LYS A 83 -0.33 0.20 -14.50
C LYS A 83 -0.63 -0.26 -15.95
N GLY A 84 -1.49 0.46 -16.68
CA GLY A 84 -1.87 0.20 -18.07
C GLY A 84 -3.08 -0.71 -18.23
N TYR A 85 -3.62 -1.28 -17.16
CA TYR A 85 -4.71 -2.25 -17.26
C TYR A 85 -6.06 -1.57 -17.51
N ASN A 86 -6.75 -1.98 -18.58
CA ASN A 86 -8.09 -1.50 -18.96
C ASN A 86 -8.23 0.04 -18.94
N GLY A 87 -7.21 0.75 -19.44
CA GLY A 87 -7.23 2.21 -19.57
C GLY A 87 -6.84 2.98 -18.31
N ALA A 88 -6.40 2.31 -17.24
CA ALA A 88 -5.94 2.94 -16.00
C ALA A 88 -4.77 3.93 -16.19
N ASP A 89 -4.03 3.88 -17.32
CA ASP A 89 -2.87 4.76 -17.56
C ASP A 89 -2.80 5.44 -18.93
N ASN A 90 -3.80 5.29 -19.79
CA ASN A 90 -3.81 5.98 -21.10
C ASN A 90 -4.25 7.45 -20.97
N GLY A 91 -3.79 8.14 -19.92
CA GLY A 91 -4.22 9.50 -19.58
C GLY A 91 -5.64 9.59 -18.99
N SER A 92 -6.29 8.45 -18.72
CA SER A 92 -7.58 8.46 -18.04
C SER A 92 -7.40 8.94 -16.60
N THR A 93 -8.23 9.89 -16.19
CA THR A 93 -8.36 10.32 -14.79
C THR A 93 -9.42 9.52 -14.03
N ASP A 94 -9.93 8.44 -14.64
CA ASP A 94 -10.95 7.61 -14.02
C ASP A 94 -10.36 6.82 -12.85
N LEU A 95 -11.09 6.83 -11.75
CA LEU A 95 -10.76 6.05 -10.56
C LEU A 95 -11.76 4.93 -10.42
N TRP A 96 -11.28 3.79 -9.95
CA TRP A 96 -12.12 2.62 -9.70
C TRP A 96 -12.20 2.38 -8.20
N LEU A 97 -13.42 2.15 -7.72
CA LEU A 97 -13.66 1.87 -6.32
C LEU A 97 -14.45 0.57 -6.18
N THR A 98 -14.15 -0.19 -5.13
CA THR A 98 -14.93 -1.36 -4.74
C THR A 98 -15.95 -0.97 -3.69
N ASN A 99 -17.15 -1.50 -3.80
CA ASN A 99 -18.16 -1.36 -2.76
C ASN A 99 -17.86 -2.30 -1.60
N SER A 100 -18.27 -1.88 -0.43
CA SER A 100 -18.04 -2.58 0.82
C SER A 100 -19.16 -2.21 1.78
N VAL A 101 -19.65 -3.20 2.53
CA VAL A 101 -20.81 -3.04 3.41
C VAL A 101 -20.34 -2.98 4.86
N SER A 102 -20.79 -1.95 5.57
CA SER A 102 -20.46 -1.75 6.98
C SER A 102 -21.01 -2.90 7.83
N ILE A 103 -20.32 -3.26 8.92
CA ILE A 103 -20.78 -4.34 9.80
C ILE A 103 -22.15 -4.03 10.41
N ASP A 104 -22.39 -2.77 10.76
CA ASP A 104 -23.66 -2.31 11.32
C ASP A 104 -24.79 -2.49 10.30
N SER A 105 -24.52 -2.24 9.02
CA SER A 105 -25.49 -2.43 7.94
C SER A 105 -25.82 -3.90 7.73
N LEU A 106 -24.81 -4.78 7.80
CA LEU A 106 -25.02 -6.23 7.74
C LEU A 106 -25.88 -6.74 8.92
N GLN A 107 -25.72 -6.15 10.10
CA GLN A 107 -26.51 -6.52 11.28
C GLN A 107 -27.91 -5.93 11.29
N ALA A 108 -28.09 -4.74 10.71
CA ALA A 108 -29.38 -4.06 10.64
C ALA A 108 -30.28 -4.63 9.52
N SER A 109 -29.70 -5.22 8.48
CA SER A 109 -30.48 -5.79 7.37
C SER A 109 -31.00 -7.19 7.72
N ASN A 110 -32.31 -7.27 7.97
CA ASN A 110 -33.02 -8.56 8.07
C ASN A 110 -33.30 -9.20 6.70
N SER A 111 -33.20 -8.43 5.61
CA SER A 111 -33.65 -8.82 4.27
C SER A 111 -32.51 -9.13 3.29
N GLY A 112 -31.28 -9.25 3.79
CA GLY A 112 -30.08 -9.35 2.94
C GLY A 112 -29.56 -7.99 2.50
N VAL A 113 -28.29 -7.92 2.08
CA VAL A 113 -27.76 -6.73 1.43
C VAL A 113 -28.37 -6.62 0.03
N GLU A 114 -28.90 -5.45 -0.32
CA GLU A 114 -29.37 -5.19 -1.69
C GLU A 114 -28.27 -5.47 -2.71
N ASP A 115 -28.64 -5.95 -3.90
CA ASP A 115 -27.72 -6.17 -5.02
C ASP A 115 -27.07 -4.85 -5.45
N SER A 116 -25.95 -4.52 -4.80
CA SER A 116 -25.13 -3.38 -5.12
C SER A 116 -24.03 -3.79 -6.09
N SER A 117 -23.69 -2.91 -7.01
CA SER A 117 -22.56 -3.15 -7.91
C SER A 117 -21.27 -3.29 -7.09
N TRP A 118 -20.43 -4.27 -7.43
CA TRP A 118 -19.19 -4.49 -6.69
C TRP A 118 -18.12 -3.43 -7.00
N ILE A 119 -18.11 -2.90 -8.23
CA ILE A 119 -17.21 -1.84 -8.67
C ILE A 119 -18.02 -0.63 -9.12
N TYR A 120 -17.51 0.54 -8.73
CA TYR A 120 -17.95 1.83 -9.19
C TYR A 120 -16.81 2.54 -9.92
N LYS A 121 -17.21 3.28 -10.95
CA LYS A 121 -16.34 4.21 -11.66
C LYS A 121 -16.58 5.60 -11.10
N LEU A 122 -15.50 6.27 -10.73
CA LEU A 122 -15.48 7.66 -10.35
C LEU A 122 -14.86 8.45 -11.50
N SER A 123 -15.74 9.05 -12.31
CA SER A 123 -15.34 9.94 -13.40
C SER A 123 -15.26 11.37 -12.90
N GLN A 124 -14.19 12.04 -13.28
CA GLN A 124 -13.99 13.44 -12.94
C GLN A 124 -15.06 14.33 -13.62
N PRO A 125 -15.61 15.33 -12.91
CA PRO A 125 -15.11 15.82 -11.62
C PRO A 125 -15.71 15.15 -10.37
N SER A 126 -16.72 14.26 -10.44
CA SER A 126 -17.41 13.81 -9.21
C SER A 126 -18.54 12.79 -9.34
N SER A 127 -18.84 12.25 -10.52
CA SER A 127 -19.91 11.26 -10.62
C SER A 127 -19.38 9.88 -10.26
N LEU A 128 -19.88 9.33 -9.14
CA LEU A 128 -19.74 7.92 -8.83
C LEU A 128 -20.92 7.18 -9.48
N SER A 129 -20.63 6.26 -10.39
CA SER A 129 -21.65 5.47 -11.07
C SER A 129 -21.25 4.00 -11.12
N PRO A 130 -22.21 3.06 -11.00
CA PRO A 130 -22.00 1.68 -11.40
C PRO A 130 -21.42 1.65 -12.82
N SER A 131 -20.39 0.84 -13.05
CA SER A 131 -19.85 0.68 -14.40
C SER A 131 -20.38 -0.60 -15.01
N THR A 132 -20.89 -0.51 -16.24
CA THR A 132 -21.25 -1.69 -17.04
C THR A 132 -20.03 -2.36 -17.66
N ASN A 133 -18.94 -1.61 -17.85
CA ASN A 133 -17.66 -2.09 -18.39
C ASN A 133 -16.68 -2.22 -17.23
N LEU A 134 -16.80 -3.30 -16.48
CA LEU A 134 -15.97 -3.53 -15.30
C LEU A 134 -14.54 -3.91 -15.71
N PRO A 135 -13.50 -3.29 -15.12
CA PRO A 135 -12.13 -3.72 -15.35
C PRO A 135 -11.89 -5.11 -14.77
N ILE A 136 -12.63 -5.50 -13.74
CA ILE A 136 -12.57 -6.80 -13.08
C ILE A 136 -14.01 -7.34 -12.98
N PRO A 137 -14.31 -8.54 -13.52
CA PRO A 137 -15.64 -9.12 -13.42
C PRO A 137 -16.07 -9.31 -11.96
N THR A 138 -17.36 -9.20 -11.69
CA THR A 138 -17.91 -9.47 -10.35
C THR A 138 -17.59 -10.91 -9.93
N PRO A 139 -17.04 -11.13 -8.74
CA PRO A 139 -16.82 -12.49 -8.22
C PRO A 139 -18.16 -13.20 -8.00
N THR A 140 -18.26 -14.46 -8.43
CA THR A 140 -19.50 -15.25 -8.34
C THR A 140 -19.50 -16.24 -7.17
N PHE A 141 -18.57 -16.09 -6.23
CA PHE A 141 -18.47 -16.99 -5.08
C PHE A 141 -19.47 -16.58 -3.99
N THR A 142 -20.27 -17.53 -3.51
CA THR A 142 -21.25 -17.28 -2.44
C THR A 142 -20.62 -16.87 -1.11
N ASN A 143 -19.34 -17.19 -0.93
CA ASN A 143 -18.53 -16.86 0.23
C ASN A 143 -17.61 -15.65 0.01
N PHE A 144 -17.80 -14.87 -1.06
CA PHE A 144 -17.02 -13.64 -1.29
C PHE A 144 -17.41 -12.55 -0.28
N PRO A 145 -16.43 -11.89 0.40
CA PRO A 145 -16.73 -10.99 1.51
C PRO A 145 -17.45 -9.73 1.04
N LEU A 146 -18.43 -9.30 1.82
CA LEU A 146 -19.24 -8.11 1.56
C LEU A 146 -18.59 -6.83 2.11
N GLY A 147 -17.74 -6.95 3.12
CA GLY A 147 -17.11 -5.82 3.80
C GLY A 147 -15.91 -6.22 4.64
N GLY A 148 -15.19 -5.26 5.20
CA GLY A 148 -14.09 -5.45 6.15
C GLY A 148 -12.91 -6.30 5.66
N TYR A 149 -12.87 -6.65 4.38
CA TYR A 149 -11.77 -7.37 3.74
C TYR A 149 -10.62 -6.42 3.42
N THR A 150 -9.42 -6.96 3.23
CA THR A 150 -8.33 -6.21 2.61
C THR A 150 -8.24 -6.56 1.13
N GLN A 151 -8.00 -5.55 0.29
CA GLN A 151 -7.59 -5.71 -1.09
C GLN A 151 -6.12 -5.32 -1.28
N THR A 152 -5.32 -6.22 -1.86
CA THR A 152 -3.88 -6.02 -2.05
C THR A 152 -3.49 -6.38 -3.47
N LEU A 153 -2.92 -5.43 -4.20
CA LEU A 153 -2.24 -5.71 -5.46
C LEU A 153 -0.88 -6.32 -5.14
N ILE A 154 -0.64 -7.53 -5.64
CA ILE A 154 0.65 -8.21 -5.54
C ILE A 154 1.29 -8.35 -6.92
N THR A 155 2.61 -8.41 -6.94
CA THR A 155 3.41 -8.71 -8.15
C THR A 155 4.21 -9.98 -7.92
N THR A 156 4.02 -10.97 -8.79
CA THR A 156 4.75 -12.24 -8.80
C THR A 156 5.53 -12.38 -10.11
N SER A 157 6.33 -13.44 -10.24
CA SER A 157 6.99 -13.79 -11.50
C SER A 157 6.02 -14.09 -12.64
N SER A 158 4.78 -14.49 -12.33
CA SER A 158 3.74 -14.79 -13.33
C SER A 158 2.88 -13.58 -13.70
N GLY A 159 3.07 -12.43 -13.06
CA GLY A 159 2.32 -11.20 -13.34
C GLY A 159 1.77 -10.53 -12.10
N GLN A 160 0.87 -9.58 -12.31
CA GLN A 160 0.19 -8.87 -11.22
C GLN A 160 -1.14 -9.54 -10.90
N LYS A 161 -1.50 -9.56 -9.62
CA LYS A 161 -2.71 -10.20 -9.11
C LYS A 161 -3.34 -9.35 -8.01
N LEU A 162 -4.67 -9.33 -7.94
CA LEU A 162 -5.40 -8.71 -6.83
C LEU A 162 -5.80 -9.81 -5.85
N LEU A 163 -5.39 -9.68 -4.59
CA LEU A 163 -5.84 -10.55 -3.51
C LEU A 163 -6.93 -9.86 -2.68
N ILE A 164 -7.97 -10.61 -2.35
CA ILE A 164 -9.04 -10.23 -1.42
C ILE A 164 -8.99 -11.21 -0.25
N LEU A 165 -8.80 -10.70 0.96
CA LEU A 165 -8.61 -11.53 2.16
C LEU A 165 -9.57 -11.13 3.28
N GLY A 166 -10.14 -12.15 3.92
CA GLY A 166 -10.94 -12.06 5.15
C GLY A 166 -12.20 -11.22 4.99
N GLY A 167 -12.59 -10.53 6.06
CA GLY A 167 -13.75 -9.63 6.07
C GLY A 167 -15.03 -10.27 6.57
N PHE A 168 -16.16 -9.66 6.21
CA PHE A 168 -17.49 -9.97 6.69
C PHE A 168 -18.32 -10.70 5.62
N LEU A 169 -19.13 -11.65 6.07
CA LEU A 169 -20.24 -12.22 5.31
C LEU A 169 -21.53 -12.05 6.11
N GLN A 170 -22.65 -12.25 5.43
CA GLN A 170 -23.96 -12.41 6.04
C GLN A 170 -24.42 -13.86 5.85
N THR A 171 -24.89 -14.51 6.92
CA THR A 171 -25.55 -15.82 6.80
C THR A 171 -26.95 -15.65 6.22
N SER A 172 -27.57 -16.76 5.79
CA SER A 172 -28.98 -16.78 5.36
C SER A 172 -29.96 -16.24 6.40
N ASN A 173 -29.59 -16.25 7.68
CA ASN A 173 -30.40 -15.73 8.79
C ASN A 173 -30.08 -14.25 9.10
N GLY A 174 -29.38 -13.55 8.21
CA GLY A 174 -28.99 -12.14 8.39
C GLY A 174 -27.85 -11.93 9.39
N THR A 175 -27.25 -12.99 9.94
CA THR A 175 -26.20 -12.83 10.96
C THR A 175 -24.86 -12.52 10.32
N ALA A 176 -24.21 -11.44 10.77
CA ALA A 176 -22.87 -11.12 10.33
C ALA A 176 -21.81 -12.07 10.93
N ILE A 177 -20.95 -12.61 10.06
CA ILE A 177 -19.82 -13.47 10.41
C ILE A 177 -18.53 -12.88 9.84
N ILE A 178 -17.40 -13.18 10.49
CA ILE A 178 -16.05 -12.90 9.98
C ILE A 178 -15.53 -14.15 9.30
N THR A 179 -14.73 -14.00 8.24
CA THR A 179 -14.10 -15.09 7.50
C THR A 179 -12.57 -14.98 7.45
N ASN A 180 -11.90 -16.05 7.06
CA ASN A 180 -10.49 -16.07 6.63
C ASN A 180 -10.35 -16.38 5.13
N TYR A 181 -11.41 -16.20 4.34
CA TYR A 181 -11.41 -16.58 2.93
C TYR A 181 -10.44 -15.74 2.11
N LEU A 182 -9.81 -16.37 1.12
CA LEU A 182 -8.80 -15.76 0.26
C LEU A 182 -9.19 -15.96 -1.19
N PHE A 183 -9.37 -14.87 -1.92
CA PHE A 183 -9.65 -14.88 -3.35
C PHE A 183 -8.54 -14.17 -4.10
N GLN A 184 -8.29 -14.61 -5.31
CA GLN A 184 -7.27 -14.06 -6.20
C GLN A 184 -7.89 -13.75 -7.55
N PHE A 185 -7.69 -12.53 -8.05
CA PHE A 185 -7.92 -12.18 -9.45
C PHE A 185 -6.58 -12.07 -10.16
N ASP A 186 -6.41 -12.84 -11.23
CA ASP A 186 -5.24 -12.78 -12.08
C ASP A 186 -5.50 -11.86 -13.27
N PHE A 187 -4.78 -10.73 -13.33
CA PHE A 187 -4.97 -9.73 -14.38
C PHE A 187 -4.56 -10.22 -15.78
N SER A 188 -3.66 -11.20 -15.88
CA SER A 188 -3.21 -11.75 -17.16
C SER A 188 -4.26 -12.66 -17.80
N THR A 189 -4.98 -13.42 -16.97
CA THR A 189 -6.03 -14.34 -17.42
C THR A 189 -7.44 -13.76 -17.30
N SER A 190 -7.59 -12.65 -16.58
CA SER A 190 -8.86 -12.03 -16.22
C SER A 190 -9.83 -13.00 -15.53
N LYS A 191 -9.29 -13.85 -14.64
CA LYS A 191 -10.06 -14.88 -13.91
C LYS A 191 -9.88 -14.75 -12.41
N TRP A 192 -10.97 -15.04 -11.70
CA TRP A 192 -10.94 -15.24 -10.26
C TRP A 192 -10.64 -16.71 -9.90
N GLU A 193 -10.01 -16.88 -8.75
CA GLU A 193 -9.70 -18.17 -8.14
C GLU A 193 -10.00 -18.09 -6.62
N ASP A 194 -10.64 -19.13 -6.08
CA ASP A 194 -10.85 -19.30 -4.64
C ASP A 194 -9.67 -20.09 -4.05
N LEU A 195 -8.88 -19.40 -3.22
CA LEU A 195 -7.72 -19.95 -2.51
C LEU A 195 -8.00 -20.19 -1.02
N SER A 196 -9.27 -20.16 -0.61
CA SER A 196 -9.68 -20.29 0.80
C SER A 196 -9.27 -21.62 1.43
N SER A 197 -9.05 -22.66 0.64
CA SER A 197 -8.51 -23.92 1.14
C SER A 197 -7.13 -23.76 1.79
N LEU A 198 -6.34 -22.76 1.36
CA LEU A 198 -5.00 -22.48 1.88
C LEU A 198 -5.02 -21.80 3.26
N THR A 199 -6.12 -21.14 3.64
CA THR A 199 -6.20 -20.43 4.93
C THR A 199 -6.72 -21.32 6.06
N ASN A 200 -7.30 -22.47 5.73
CA ASN A 200 -7.81 -23.46 6.68
C ASN A 200 -6.76 -23.81 7.75
N ASN A 201 -7.15 -23.67 9.02
CA ASN A 201 -6.30 -23.92 10.19
C ASN A 201 -5.00 -23.09 10.29
N MET A 202 -4.74 -22.17 9.36
CA MET A 202 -3.51 -21.38 9.32
C MET A 202 -3.75 -19.92 9.69
N LEU A 203 -4.83 -19.33 9.18
CA LEU A 203 -5.23 -17.95 9.44
C LEU A 203 -6.58 -17.98 10.16
N PRO A 204 -6.73 -17.39 11.35
CA PRO A 204 -8.05 -17.26 11.97
C PRO A 204 -8.92 -16.30 11.16
N PRO A 205 -10.27 -16.41 11.26
CA PRO A 205 -11.17 -15.41 10.70
C PRO A 205 -10.78 -14.00 11.15
N ILE A 206 -10.66 -13.10 10.19
CA ILE A 206 -10.06 -11.78 10.41
C ILE A 206 -10.72 -10.71 9.54
N ALA A 207 -11.14 -9.60 10.15
CA ALA A 207 -11.73 -8.45 9.46
C ALA A 207 -11.09 -7.13 9.90
N ASN A 208 -11.23 -6.10 9.06
CA ASN A 208 -10.63 -4.78 9.25
C ASN A 208 -9.11 -4.85 9.53
N HIS A 209 -8.46 -5.84 8.94
CA HIS A 209 -7.02 -6.02 9.04
C HIS A 209 -6.32 -5.24 7.94
N LYS A 210 -4.99 -5.33 7.91
CA LYS A 210 -4.19 -4.83 6.79
C LYS A 210 -3.37 -5.98 6.23
N ALA A 211 -3.32 -6.04 4.91
CA ALA A 211 -2.55 -6.98 4.13
C ALA A 211 -1.76 -6.20 3.07
N LEU A 212 -0.47 -6.50 2.94
CA LEU A 212 0.43 -5.82 2.01
C LEU A 212 1.56 -6.76 1.59
N GLN A 213 2.09 -6.56 0.39
CA GLN A 213 3.23 -7.34 -0.09
C GLN A 213 4.55 -6.80 0.48
N LEU A 214 5.38 -7.70 1.00
CA LEU A 214 6.76 -7.44 1.41
C LEU A 214 7.67 -8.53 0.82
N GLY A 215 8.39 -8.19 -0.27
CA GLY A 215 9.13 -9.16 -1.06
C GLY A 215 8.21 -10.24 -1.63
N ASP A 216 8.61 -11.52 -1.49
CA ASP A 216 7.84 -12.68 -1.98
C ASP A 216 6.78 -13.14 -0.97
N SER A 217 6.26 -12.24 -0.15
CA SER A 217 5.30 -12.59 0.89
C SER A 217 4.21 -11.55 1.02
N LEU A 218 2.98 -12.02 1.25
CA LEU A 218 1.89 -11.22 1.75
C LEU A 218 1.95 -11.23 3.28
N ILE A 219 1.98 -10.05 3.87
CA ILE A 219 2.00 -9.83 5.31
C ILE A 219 0.61 -9.43 5.75
N VAL A 220 0.04 -10.12 6.73
CA VAL A 220 -1.30 -9.88 7.27
C VAL A 220 -1.20 -9.62 8.77
N MET A 221 -1.70 -8.47 9.20
CA MET A 221 -1.59 -8.02 10.58
C MET A 221 -2.82 -7.21 11.00
N PHE A 222 -2.98 -7.09 12.32
CA PHE A 222 -4.03 -6.26 12.96
C PHE A 222 -5.44 -6.70 12.60
N GLY A 223 -6.44 -5.86 12.86
CA GLY A 223 -7.85 -6.19 12.68
C GLY A 223 -8.48 -6.95 13.84
N LYS A 224 -9.75 -7.31 13.66
CA LYS A 224 -10.56 -8.07 14.61
C LYS A 224 -10.53 -9.54 14.26
N SER A 225 -10.24 -10.38 15.26
CA SER A 225 -10.23 -11.83 15.15
C SER A 225 -10.81 -12.45 16.44
N PRO A 226 -11.14 -13.74 16.45
CA PRO A 226 -11.54 -14.42 17.68
C PRO A 226 -10.45 -14.37 18.75
N THR A 227 -10.86 -14.33 20.03
CA THR A 227 -9.93 -14.65 21.12
C THR A 227 -9.50 -16.11 20.97
N LEU A 228 -8.32 -16.32 20.41
CA LEU A 228 -7.73 -17.65 20.31
C LEU A 228 -7.26 -18.10 21.70
N SER A 229 -7.68 -19.30 22.11
CA SER A 229 -6.99 -20.03 23.16
C SER A 229 -5.55 -20.26 22.71
N SER A 230 -4.59 -20.17 23.64
CA SER A 230 -3.19 -20.53 23.37
C SER A 230 -3.00 -21.98 22.91
N SER A 231 -4.03 -22.82 23.06
CA SER A 231 -4.05 -24.23 22.64
C SER A 231 -4.81 -24.50 21.34
N ALA A 232 -5.38 -23.48 20.67
CA ALA A 232 -6.12 -23.70 19.43
C ALA A 232 -5.16 -24.12 18.30
N THR A 233 -5.32 -25.35 17.80
CA THR A 233 -4.55 -25.93 16.70
C THR A 233 -5.29 -25.88 15.36
N SER A 234 -6.57 -25.54 15.38
CA SER A 234 -7.43 -25.43 14.21
C SER A 234 -8.32 -24.20 14.33
N PHE A 235 -8.69 -23.63 13.18
CA PHE A 235 -9.58 -22.48 13.10
C PHE A 235 -10.73 -22.84 12.16
N SER A 236 -11.95 -22.61 12.63
CA SER A 236 -13.09 -22.55 11.73
C SER A 236 -12.84 -21.43 10.71
N PRO A 237 -13.14 -21.62 9.41
CA PRO A 237 -13.01 -20.58 8.39
C PRO A 237 -13.89 -19.36 8.66
N THR A 238 -14.92 -19.53 9.48
CA THR A 238 -15.85 -18.47 9.85
C THR A 238 -16.12 -18.43 11.35
N ILE A 239 -16.47 -17.24 11.85
CA ILE A 239 -16.97 -17.06 13.22
C ILE A 239 -17.99 -15.93 13.29
N SER A 240 -18.96 -16.03 14.20
CA SER A 240 -19.84 -14.90 14.53
C SER A 240 -19.04 -13.65 14.90
N TYR A 241 -19.38 -12.52 14.30
CA TYR A 241 -18.76 -11.23 14.62
C TYR A 241 -18.84 -10.89 16.12
N LEU A 242 -19.94 -11.25 16.78
CA LEU A 242 -20.15 -11.02 18.22
C LEU A 242 -19.12 -11.76 19.11
N LYS A 243 -18.50 -12.82 18.58
CA LYS A 243 -17.44 -13.57 19.27
C LYS A 243 -16.03 -13.05 18.95
N ALA A 244 -15.89 -12.14 17.97
CA ALA A 244 -14.62 -11.54 17.59
C ALA A 244 -14.36 -10.27 18.41
N ASN A 245 -14.06 -10.49 19.69
CA ASN A 245 -13.88 -9.42 20.68
C ASN A 245 -12.41 -8.99 20.86
N LYS A 246 -11.48 -9.49 20.04
CA LYS A 246 -10.06 -9.22 20.20
C LYS A 246 -9.47 -8.51 18.99
N THR A 247 -8.81 -7.39 19.25
CA THR A 247 -7.89 -6.78 18.29
C THR A 247 -6.59 -7.58 18.25
N ASN A 248 -6.12 -7.92 17.06
CA ASN A 248 -4.87 -8.66 16.88
C ASN A 248 -3.68 -7.90 17.52
N ASP A 249 -2.82 -8.67 18.17
CA ASP A 249 -1.62 -8.20 18.88
C ASP A 249 -0.57 -7.71 17.88
N ALA A 250 0.08 -6.58 18.15
CA ALA A 250 1.17 -6.06 17.31
C ALA A 250 2.38 -7.01 17.23
N LYS A 251 2.49 -7.94 18.18
CA LYS A 251 3.49 -9.01 18.28
C LYS A 251 3.15 -10.25 17.45
N LEU A 252 2.05 -10.23 16.68
CA LEU A 252 1.61 -11.33 15.85
C LEU A 252 1.45 -10.89 14.40
N MET A 253 2.02 -11.67 13.50
CA MET A 253 1.93 -11.48 12.05
C MET A 253 1.67 -12.82 11.38
N TYR A 254 0.84 -12.81 10.35
CA TYR A 254 0.68 -13.95 9.46
C TYR A 254 1.38 -13.62 8.15
N LYS A 255 2.21 -14.55 7.67
CA LYS A 255 3.00 -14.41 6.47
C LYS A 255 2.57 -15.50 5.49
N PHE A 256 2.10 -15.11 4.31
CA PHE A 256 1.80 -16.01 3.22
C PHE A 256 2.89 -15.89 2.16
N ASN A 257 3.63 -16.97 1.93
CA ASN A 257 4.67 -17.00 0.92
C ASN A 257 4.02 -17.15 -0.47
N LEU A 258 4.26 -16.17 -1.34
CA LEU A 258 3.61 -16.07 -2.65
C LEU A 258 4.15 -17.08 -3.67
N ILE A 259 5.33 -17.68 -3.41
CA ILE A 259 5.98 -18.64 -4.30
C ILE A 259 5.45 -20.05 -4.04
N ASN A 260 5.47 -20.50 -2.78
CA ASN A 260 5.06 -21.85 -2.41
C ASN A 260 3.63 -21.93 -1.84
N GLN A 261 2.93 -20.78 -1.75
CA GLN A 261 1.56 -20.66 -1.28
C GLN A 261 1.32 -21.26 0.11
N SER A 262 2.27 -21.04 1.02
CA SER A 262 2.18 -21.53 2.41
C SER A 262 2.10 -20.40 3.42
N TRP A 263 1.36 -20.64 4.50
CA TRP A 263 1.20 -19.71 5.61
C TRP A 263 2.17 -20.02 6.74
N GLN A 264 2.64 -18.96 7.40
CA GLN A 264 3.44 -19.03 8.61
C GLN A 264 2.91 -18.01 9.61
N THR A 265 2.77 -18.44 10.86
CA THR A 265 2.56 -17.51 11.99
C THR A 265 3.93 -17.04 12.50
N VAL A 266 4.12 -15.73 12.55
CA VAL A 266 5.35 -15.08 12.95
C VAL A 266 5.10 -14.32 14.26
N LYS A 267 5.85 -14.70 15.30
CA LYS A 267 5.90 -13.94 16.57
C LYS A 267 6.94 -12.84 16.43
N ILE A 268 6.57 -11.63 16.77
CA ILE A 268 7.40 -10.44 16.61
C ILE A 268 7.88 -9.96 17.97
N ASN A 269 9.18 -9.69 18.06
CA ASN A 269 9.76 -9.05 19.24
C ASN A 269 9.53 -7.54 19.18
N ASP A 270 9.55 -6.86 20.32
CA ASP A 270 9.51 -5.41 20.35
C ASP A 270 10.32 -4.82 21.50
N ASN A 271 10.45 -3.49 21.49
CA ASN A 271 11.11 -2.70 22.53
C ASN A 271 10.11 -2.03 23.50
N LEU A 272 8.84 -2.47 23.53
CA LEU A 272 7.85 -1.89 24.44
C LEU A 272 8.06 -2.42 25.86
N ASN A 273 7.76 -1.58 26.85
CA ASN A 273 7.72 -2.02 28.24
C ASN A 273 6.52 -2.98 28.44
N PRO A 274 6.74 -4.27 28.74
CA PRO A 274 5.67 -5.25 28.87
C PRO A 274 4.72 -4.94 30.03
N ASN A 275 5.17 -4.20 31.05
CA ASN A 275 4.32 -3.82 32.18
C ASN A 275 3.35 -2.70 31.81
N LEU A 276 3.70 -1.85 30.84
CA LEU A 276 2.86 -0.73 30.41
C LEU A 276 1.94 -1.11 29.26
N TYR A 277 2.46 -1.82 28.25
CA TYR A 277 1.73 -2.08 27.00
C TYR A 277 1.35 -3.55 26.80
N GLN A 278 1.75 -4.44 27.72
CA GLN A 278 1.45 -5.88 27.69
C GLN A 278 1.76 -6.52 26.33
N ARG A 279 0.69 -6.81 25.58
CA ARG A 279 0.62 -7.44 24.26
C ARG A 279 0.47 -6.40 23.14
N GLY A 280 1.00 -5.19 23.30
CA GLY A 280 0.93 -4.15 22.28
C GLY A 280 -0.49 -3.88 21.79
N SER A 281 -1.47 -3.83 22.70
CA SER A 281 -2.88 -3.58 22.35
C SER A 281 -2.97 -2.24 21.65
N SER A 282 -3.35 -2.26 20.39
CA SER A 282 -3.27 -1.11 19.51
C SER A 282 -4.58 -0.92 18.75
N MET A 283 -4.86 0.34 18.37
CA MET A 283 -6.05 0.71 17.61
C MET A 283 -5.72 1.81 16.60
N GLY A 284 -6.42 1.75 15.46
CA GLY A 284 -6.33 2.78 14.42
C GLY A 284 -5.05 2.69 13.59
N GLN A 285 -4.65 1.46 13.24
CA GLN A 285 -3.40 1.20 12.55
C GLN A 285 -3.42 1.70 11.11
N SER A 286 -2.45 2.54 10.78
CA SER A 286 -2.09 2.90 9.40
C SER A 286 -0.74 2.25 9.09
N ILE A 287 -0.71 1.36 8.09
CA ILE A 287 0.49 0.58 7.76
C ILE A 287 0.85 0.79 6.30
N SER A 288 2.14 0.96 6.04
CA SER A 288 2.67 1.11 4.70
C SER A 288 4.06 0.47 4.60
N THR A 289 4.56 0.34 3.38
CA THR A 289 5.93 -0.10 3.10
C THR A 289 6.88 1.09 3.07
N TYR A 290 8.05 0.97 3.69
CA TYR A 290 9.09 2.00 3.66
C TYR A 290 10.48 1.34 3.74
N ASN A 291 11.39 1.71 2.84
CA ASN A 291 12.77 1.17 2.77
C ASN A 291 12.85 -0.37 2.86
N ASN A 292 12.06 -1.08 2.05
CA ASN A 292 11.94 -2.55 2.06
C ASN A 292 11.52 -3.16 3.41
N GLY A 293 10.95 -2.36 4.32
CA GLY A 293 10.35 -2.78 5.57
C GLY A 293 8.92 -2.30 5.69
N LEU A 294 8.37 -2.42 6.90
CA LEU A 294 7.04 -1.93 7.24
C LEU A 294 7.16 -0.73 8.16
N ILE A 295 6.29 0.23 7.96
CA ILE A 295 6.06 1.30 8.90
C ILE A 295 4.61 1.31 9.32
N ILE A 296 4.39 1.54 10.60
CA ILE A 296 3.06 1.62 11.17
C ILE A 296 2.95 2.86 12.04
N TYR A 297 1.86 3.59 11.86
CA TYR A 297 1.36 4.51 12.87
C TYR A 297 0.17 3.87 13.58
N THR A 298 0.14 3.96 14.91
CA THR A 298 -0.98 3.45 15.71
C THR A 298 -1.03 4.15 17.06
N ASN A 299 -2.16 4.05 17.76
CA ASN A 299 -2.20 4.32 19.19
C ASN A 299 -2.11 3.02 19.97
N MET A 300 -1.36 3.03 21.06
CA MET A 300 -1.20 1.91 22.00
C MET A 300 -1.82 2.23 23.34
N LEU A 301 -2.49 1.26 23.93
CA LEU A 301 -3.07 1.42 25.25
C LEU A 301 -1.99 1.21 26.32
N ASN A 302 -1.71 2.26 27.09
CA ASN A 302 -0.93 2.16 28.31
C ASN A 302 -1.85 1.69 29.45
N PHE A 303 -1.68 0.45 29.87
CA PHE A 303 -2.53 -0.22 30.87
C PHE A 303 -2.36 0.33 32.28
N ASN A 304 -1.28 1.07 32.56
CA ASN A 304 -1.05 1.64 33.89
C ASN A 304 -1.93 2.87 34.13
N ASN A 305 -2.08 3.75 33.14
CA ASN A 305 -2.87 4.98 33.24
C ASN A 305 -4.16 4.95 32.39
N ASN A 306 -4.39 3.88 31.63
CA ASN A 306 -5.51 3.70 30.71
C ASN A 306 -5.60 4.83 29.65
N LEU A 307 -4.46 5.35 29.21
CA LEU A 307 -4.36 6.33 28.13
C LEU A 307 -3.85 5.69 26.85
N TRP A 308 -4.37 6.17 25.73
CA TRP A 308 -3.83 5.86 24.42
C TRP A 308 -2.65 6.78 24.13
N GLU A 309 -1.58 6.21 23.60
CA GLU A 309 -0.35 6.93 23.26
C GLU A 309 0.03 6.62 21.82
N SER A 310 0.43 7.64 21.07
CA SER A 310 0.74 7.51 19.64
C SER A 310 2.14 6.99 19.40
N TYR A 311 2.26 5.97 18.56
CA TYR A 311 3.51 5.30 18.25
C TYR A 311 3.72 5.18 16.75
N LEU A 312 4.99 5.36 16.35
CA LEU A 312 5.52 4.95 15.07
C LEU A 312 6.28 3.64 15.29
N GLY A 313 5.87 2.58 14.61
CA GLY A 313 6.61 1.32 14.56
C GLY A 313 7.38 1.21 13.26
N VAL A 314 8.66 0.88 13.35
CA VAL A 314 9.49 0.52 12.19
C VAL A 314 9.82 -0.97 12.30
N PHE A 315 9.41 -1.75 11.30
CA PHE A 315 9.66 -3.19 11.29
C PHE A 315 11.03 -3.49 10.71
N ASN A 316 11.88 -4.12 11.53
CA ASN A 316 13.12 -4.69 11.05
C ASN A 316 12.89 -6.14 10.60
N ASN A 317 12.95 -6.36 9.28
CA ASN A 317 12.71 -7.67 8.67
C ASN A 317 13.79 -8.71 9.01
N GLU A 318 15.04 -8.29 9.22
CA GLU A 318 16.16 -9.19 9.55
C GLU A 318 15.99 -9.78 10.96
N PHE A 319 15.64 -8.94 11.94
CA PHE A 319 15.47 -9.36 13.34
C PHE A 319 14.05 -9.74 13.71
N VAL A 320 13.09 -9.63 12.78
CA VAL A 320 11.66 -9.85 13.01
C VAL A 320 11.20 -9.11 14.28
N LYS A 321 11.49 -7.81 14.30
CA LYS A 321 11.33 -6.95 15.47
C LYS A 321 10.70 -5.62 15.10
N TRP A 322 9.75 -5.18 15.91
CA TRP A 322 9.30 -3.79 15.91
C TRP A 322 10.22 -2.91 16.75
N GLU A 323 10.62 -1.79 16.16
CA GLU A 323 11.16 -0.65 16.88
C GLU A 323 10.08 0.42 17.00
N TRP A 324 9.55 0.59 18.21
CA TRP A 324 8.52 1.58 18.51
C TRP A 324 9.14 2.88 19.00
N PHE A 325 8.63 3.97 18.46
CA PHE A 325 9.00 5.34 18.78
C PHE A 325 7.73 6.07 19.19
N ASN A 326 7.69 6.55 20.43
CA ASN A 326 6.59 7.40 20.87
C ASN A 326 6.66 8.72 20.09
N ILE A 327 5.58 9.06 19.37
CA ILE A 327 5.54 10.29 18.60
C ILE A 327 5.09 11.39 19.55
N GLN A 328 6.08 12.05 20.17
CA GLN A 328 5.80 13.23 20.96
C GLN A 328 5.51 14.41 20.03
N ASN A 329 4.56 15.25 20.42
CA ASN A 329 4.39 16.54 19.79
C ASN A 329 5.70 17.32 19.95
N ASP A 330 6.17 17.93 18.87
CA ASP A 330 7.13 19.02 19.01
C ASP A 330 6.49 20.07 19.93
N GLN A 331 7.26 20.69 20.84
CA GLN A 331 6.77 21.70 21.79
C GLN A 331 6.05 22.85 21.06
N ASN A 332 6.38 23.05 19.78
CA ASN A 332 5.78 24.03 18.88
C ASN A 332 4.39 23.64 18.35
N PHE A 333 3.96 22.38 18.53
CA PHE A 333 2.62 21.89 18.17
C PHE A 333 1.65 22.03 19.35
N THR A 334 1.39 23.27 19.77
CA THR A 334 0.40 23.54 20.81
C THR A 334 -1.01 23.28 20.29
N GLY A 335 -1.73 22.35 20.90
CA GLY A 335 -3.17 22.16 20.66
C GLY A 335 -3.58 20.96 19.78
N PHE A 336 -2.64 20.10 19.38
CA PHE A 336 -2.95 18.84 18.72
C PHE A 336 -2.47 17.68 19.57
N ARG A 337 -3.38 16.83 20.06
CA ARG A 337 -2.99 15.50 20.51
C ARG A 337 -3.08 14.57 19.31
N LEU A 338 -1.99 13.87 19.02
CA LEU A 338 -1.91 12.89 17.93
C LEU A 338 -2.69 11.60 18.25
N ASP A 339 -3.72 11.65 19.08
CA ASP A 339 -4.51 10.47 19.43
C ASP A 339 -5.49 10.16 18.28
N VAL A 340 -4.96 9.73 17.12
CA VAL A 340 -5.70 9.61 15.86
C VAL A 340 -6.03 8.15 15.61
N PHE A 341 -7.31 7.81 15.68
CA PHE A 341 -7.81 6.46 15.47
C PHE A 341 -8.40 6.32 14.07
N TYR A 342 -8.41 5.09 13.56
CA TYR A 342 -9.04 4.74 12.29
C TYR A 342 -8.58 5.61 11.11
N ALA A 343 -7.30 5.99 11.11
CA ALA A 343 -6.71 6.69 9.98
C ALA A 343 -6.27 5.70 8.91
N ASP A 344 -6.35 6.13 7.67
CA ASP A 344 -5.55 5.54 6.61
C ASP A 344 -4.15 6.18 6.61
N GLY A 345 -3.23 5.62 5.86
CA GLY A 345 -1.99 6.35 5.62
C GLY A 345 -1.09 5.71 4.59
N MET A 346 -0.22 6.56 4.07
CA MET A 346 0.66 6.24 2.96
C MET A 346 1.99 6.93 3.12
N VAL A 347 3.03 6.31 2.59
CA VAL A 347 4.37 6.90 2.57
C VAL A 347 4.57 7.64 1.26
N ILE A 348 4.92 8.92 1.35
CA ILE A 348 5.30 9.76 0.21
C ILE A 348 6.71 10.31 0.50
N GLY A 349 7.70 9.81 -0.25
CA GLY A 349 9.11 10.10 0.04
C GLY A 349 9.52 9.60 1.43
N ASP A 350 10.09 10.50 2.24
CA ASP A 350 10.47 10.21 3.63
C ASP A 350 9.40 10.64 4.65
N THR A 351 8.15 10.80 4.20
CA THR A 351 7.04 11.25 5.04
C THR A 351 5.92 10.22 5.07
N LEU A 352 5.48 9.81 6.25
CA LEU A 352 4.21 9.11 6.41
C LEU A 352 3.09 10.15 6.51
N VAL A 353 2.19 10.12 5.54
CA VAL A 353 0.96 10.91 5.53
C VAL A 353 -0.14 10.10 6.20
N ILE A 354 -0.58 10.56 7.37
CA ILE A 354 -1.73 10.01 8.10
C ILE A 354 -2.97 10.75 7.61
N ILE A 355 -3.98 10.00 7.19
CA ILE A 355 -5.14 10.49 6.44
C ILE A 355 -6.41 10.26 7.25
N ASN A 356 -7.10 11.36 7.54
CA ASN A 356 -8.49 11.39 7.98
C ASN A 356 -8.84 10.34 9.05
N GLY A 357 -8.21 10.46 10.22
CA GLY A 357 -8.61 9.72 11.42
C GLY A 357 -9.41 10.57 12.41
N ASN A 358 -9.94 9.89 13.42
CA ASN A 358 -10.71 10.48 14.51
C ASN A 358 -9.79 10.83 15.67
N THR A 359 -9.78 12.09 16.10
CA THR A 359 -9.08 12.50 17.31
C THR A 359 -10.00 12.51 18.53
N ILE A 360 -9.44 12.30 19.72
CA ILE A 360 -10.18 12.45 20.99
C ILE A 360 -10.76 13.87 21.14
N SER A 361 -10.14 14.87 20.50
CA SER A 361 -10.61 16.26 20.51
C SER A 361 -11.82 16.54 19.61
N GLY A 362 -12.35 15.54 18.90
CA GLY A 362 -13.45 15.69 17.95
C GLY A 362 -13.05 16.36 16.63
N ARG A 363 -11.77 16.70 16.45
CA ARG A 363 -11.24 17.07 15.13
C ARG A 363 -11.17 15.80 14.28
N VAL A 364 -11.86 15.82 13.15
CA VAL A 364 -11.89 14.73 12.17
C VAL A 364 -11.34 15.23 10.84
N LYS A 365 -10.91 14.31 9.98
CA LYS A 365 -10.63 14.57 8.55
C LYS A 365 -9.53 15.60 8.28
N GLN A 366 -8.37 15.42 8.90
CA GLN A 366 -7.17 16.20 8.61
C GLN A 366 -6.02 15.29 8.16
N LEU A 367 -5.16 15.82 7.28
CA LEU A 367 -3.87 15.22 7.01
C LEU A 367 -2.93 15.50 8.18
N MET A 368 -2.03 14.59 8.46
CA MET A 368 -0.89 14.81 9.36
C MET A 368 0.34 14.17 8.76
N PHE A 369 1.50 14.75 9.02
CA PHE A 369 2.76 14.27 8.48
C PHE A 369 3.67 13.81 9.60
N VAL A 370 4.30 12.65 9.41
CA VAL A 370 5.38 12.15 10.25
C VAL A 370 6.63 12.07 9.39
N ASP A 371 7.66 12.84 9.74
CA ASP A 371 8.99 12.70 9.15
C ASP A 371 9.58 11.38 9.62
N LEU A 372 9.85 10.47 8.68
CA LEU A 372 10.29 9.11 8.97
C LEU A 372 11.76 9.02 9.35
N LYS A 373 12.58 9.99 8.97
CA LYS A 373 13.99 10.08 9.37
C LYS A 373 14.11 10.57 10.81
N GLN A 374 13.34 11.59 11.16
CA GLN A 374 13.33 12.19 12.49
C GLN A 374 12.41 11.45 13.46
N LYS A 375 11.46 10.66 12.95
CA LYS A 375 10.44 9.92 13.71
C LYS A 375 9.58 10.85 14.55
N LYS A 376 9.20 11.99 13.97
CA LYS A 376 8.47 13.09 14.64
C LYS A 376 7.40 13.63 13.72
N LEU A 377 6.39 14.28 14.31
CA LEU A 377 5.44 15.07 13.54
C LEU A 377 6.14 16.18 12.77
N ALA A 378 5.69 16.39 11.55
CA ALA A 378 6.16 17.42 10.65
C ALA A 378 5.02 18.36 10.27
N ASN A 379 5.33 19.65 10.19
CA ASN A 379 4.40 20.66 9.65
C ASN A 379 4.39 20.69 8.12
N ASN A 380 5.46 20.17 7.51
CA ASN A 380 5.74 20.29 6.10
C ASN A 380 5.88 18.92 5.49
N LEU A 381 5.29 18.76 4.31
CA LEU A 381 5.57 17.64 3.43
C LEU A 381 6.87 17.93 2.68
N VAL A 382 7.78 16.96 2.71
CA VAL A 382 9.06 17.00 1.99
C VAL A 382 9.08 15.84 1.02
N LEU A 383 8.65 16.10 -0.21
CA LEU A 383 8.65 15.19 -1.36
C LEU A 383 10.05 15.06 -1.94
N GLN A 384 10.72 16.19 -2.13
CA GLN A 384 12.13 16.19 -2.45
C GLN A 384 12.87 15.87 -1.16
N SER A 385 13.09 14.57 -0.90
CA SER A 385 14.33 14.17 -0.26
C SER A 385 15.40 14.96 -1.00
N SER A 386 16.09 15.85 -0.30
CA SER A 386 17.01 16.82 -0.87
C SER A 386 18.13 16.08 -1.60
N SER A 387 17.83 15.57 -2.79
CA SER A 387 18.69 14.86 -3.71
C SER A 387 19.42 15.85 -4.61
N SER A 388 19.15 17.15 -4.42
CA SER A 388 20.12 18.23 -4.64
C SER A 388 21.18 18.34 -3.52
N SER A 389 21.11 17.53 -2.45
CA SER A 389 22.35 17.17 -1.76
C SER A 389 23.14 16.34 -2.77
N ASN A 390 24.10 17.02 -3.41
CA ASN A 390 25.20 16.44 -4.18
C ASN A 390 25.34 14.96 -3.83
N LEU A 391 25.10 14.04 -4.79
CA LEU A 391 25.37 12.62 -4.67
C LEU A 391 26.67 12.42 -3.87
N LYS A 392 26.55 12.31 -2.54
CA LYS A 392 27.69 12.12 -1.67
C LYS A 392 27.94 10.63 -1.84
N LEU A 393 28.80 10.33 -2.81
CA LEU A 393 29.39 9.03 -3.00
C LEU A 393 29.64 8.42 -1.62
N PRO A 394 29.25 7.16 -1.37
CA PRO A 394 29.53 6.51 -0.11
C PRO A 394 30.98 6.75 0.29
N VAL A 395 31.28 6.93 1.59
CA VAL A 395 32.63 7.31 2.03
C VAL A 395 33.69 6.36 1.46
N TYR A 396 33.39 5.06 1.35
CA TYR A 396 34.28 4.08 0.71
C TYR A 396 34.52 4.35 -0.78
N ALA A 397 33.52 4.81 -1.53
CA ALA A 397 33.64 5.14 -2.95
C ALA A 397 34.49 6.40 -3.15
N ILE A 398 34.34 7.40 -2.27
CA ILE A 398 35.23 8.58 -2.25
C ILE A 398 36.67 8.14 -1.98
N VAL A 399 36.89 7.28 -0.98
CA VAL A 399 38.22 6.74 -0.66
C VAL A 399 38.81 5.98 -1.84
N LEU A 400 38.03 5.11 -2.51
CA LEU A 400 38.48 4.35 -3.69
C LEU A 400 38.85 5.26 -4.87
N ILE A 401 38.02 6.27 -5.17
CA ILE A 401 38.32 7.25 -6.23
C ILE A 401 39.60 8.02 -5.88
N THR A 402 39.76 8.42 -4.62
CA THR A 402 40.95 9.16 -4.16
C THR A 402 42.22 8.30 -4.28
N LEU A 403 42.15 7.01 -3.89
CA LEU A 403 43.25 6.07 -4.03
C LEU A 403 43.59 5.78 -5.50
N ALA A 404 42.58 5.64 -6.37
CA ALA A 404 42.77 5.45 -7.79
C ALA A 404 43.47 6.66 -8.43
N LEU A 405 43.05 7.88 -8.09
CA LEU A 405 43.69 9.11 -8.55
C LEU A 405 45.12 9.24 -8.03
N LEU A 406 45.39 8.86 -6.78
CA LEU A 406 46.74 8.86 -6.22
C LEU A 406 47.65 7.86 -6.95
N ALA A 407 47.14 6.65 -7.25
CA ALA A 407 47.88 5.64 -7.99
C ALA A 407 48.22 6.11 -9.42
N ILE A 408 47.26 6.76 -10.11
CA ILE A 408 47.49 7.37 -11.42
C ILE A 408 48.54 8.48 -11.33
N LEU A 409 48.49 9.35 -10.31
CA LEU A 409 49.47 10.41 -10.11
C LEU A 409 50.89 9.84 -9.90
N VAL A 410 51.04 8.84 -9.03
CA VAL A 410 52.32 8.16 -8.78
C VAL A 410 52.84 7.50 -10.07
N PHE A 411 51.95 6.87 -10.84
CA PHE A 411 52.30 6.28 -12.14
C PHE A 411 52.77 7.35 -13.13
N CYS A 412 52.08 8.49 -13.23
CA CYS A 412 52.48 9.61 -14.08
C CYS A 412 53.84 10.21 -13.67
N ILE A 413 54.10 10.38 -12.37
CA ILE A 413 55.39 10.87 -11.86
C ILE A 413 56.50 9.87 -12.18
N TRP A 414 56.27 8.58 -11.92
CA TRP A 414 57.22 7.52 -12.23
C TRP A 414 57.52 7.47 -13.74
N TYR A 415 56.49 7.51 -14.58
CA TYR A 415 56.62 7.54 -16.04
C TYR A 415 57.40 8.78 -16.51
N TYR A 416 57.12 9.95 -15.95
CA TYR A 416 57.83 11.19 -16.24
C TYR A 416 59.33 11.11 -15.88
N ILE A 417 59.65 10.61 -14.67
CA ILE A 417 61.04 10.40 -14.24
C ILE A 417 61.76 9.42 -15.17
N LYS A 418 61.11 8.30 -15.52
CA LYS A 418 61.67 7.28 -16.41
C LYS A 418 61.97 7.85 -17.80
N ARG A 419 61.04 8.64 -18.37
CA ARG A 419 61.19 9.29 -19.68
C ARG A 419 62.30 10.36 -19.67
N LYS A 420 62.43 11.13 -18.57
CA LYS A 420 63.50 12.13 -18.43
C LYS A 420 64.88 11.46 -18.35
N ARG A 421 65.00 10.30 -17.70
CA ARG A 421 66.26 9.54 -17.63
C ARG A 421 66.68 8.98 -18.98
N THR A 422 65.74 8.48 -19.79
CA THR A 422 66.04 7.93 -21.13
C THR A 422 66.52 9.00 -22.10
N LYS A 423 66.00 10.23 -22.05
CA LYS A 423 66.48 11.33 -22.90
C LYS A 423 67.93 11.73 -22.63
N LYS A 424 68.36 11.73 -21.35
CA LYS A 424 69.77 12.00 -20.99
C LYS A 424 70.74 10.96 -21.55
N THR A 425 70.31 9.71 -21.72
CA THR A 425 71.17 8.66 -22.30
C THR A 425 71.29 8.79 -23.82
N ILE A 426 70.30 9.37 -24.50
CA ILE A 426 70.34 9.61 -25.94
C ILE A 426 71.21 10.83 -26.27
N GLU A 427 71.15 11.90 -25.47
CA GLU A 427 72.03 13.07 -25.63
C GLU A 427 73.49 12.79 -25.25
N ALA A 428 73.76 11.80 -24.38
CA ALA A 428 75.12 11.38 -24.05
C ALA A 428 75.75 10.42 -25.09
N ASN A 429 74.98 9.96 -26.08
CA ASN A 429 75.43 9.07 -27.15
C ASN A 429 75.37 9.73 -28.55
N SER A 430 75.20 11.06 -28.62
CA SER A 430 75.19 11.78 -29.90
C SER A 430 76.56 12.34 -30.33
N ASP A 431 77.65 12.00 -29.64
CA ASP A 431 78.99 12.25 -30.15
C ASP A 431 79.35 11.18 -31.19
N ASN A 432 79.62 11.63 -32.41
CA ASN A 432 79.90 10.89 -33.65
C ASN A 432 78.70 10.23 -34.36
N LEU A 433 77.91 11.07 -35.01
CA LEU A 433 77.39 10.71 -36.33
C LEU A 433 77.97 11.67 -37.38
N ASP A 434 78.84 11.12 -38.21
CA ASP A 434 79.40 11.80 -39.38
C ASP A 434 78.28 12.24 -40.33
N PRO A 435 78.35 13.46 -40.89
CA PRO A 435 77.38 13.94 -41.86
C PRO A 435 77.60 13.23 -43.20
N ILE A 436 76.77 12.22 -43.48
CA ILE A 436 76.64 11.67 -44.84
C ILE A 436 75.72 12.59 -45.64
N TRP A 437 76.27 13.02 -46.76
CA TRP A 437 75.82 14.06 -47.65
C TRP A 437 74.48 13.75 -48.33
N ALA A 438 73.84 14.85 -48.73
CA ALA A 438 72.66 14.93 -49.55
C ALA A 438 72.68 14.04 -50.80
N SER A 439 71.53 13.46 -51.13
CA SER A 439 71.09 13.33 -52.52
C SER A 439 69.56 13.47 -52.62
N ASN A 440 69.16 14.02 -53.75
CA ASN A 440 67.88 14.64 -54.08
C ASN A 440 66.74 13.65 -54.40
N GLN A 441 65.57 14.25 -54.66
CA GLN A 441 64.38 13.73 -55.36
C GLN A 441 63.43 12.91 -54.48
N GLU A 442 62.10 13.04 -54.55
CA GLU A 442 61.23 13.70 -55.52
C GLU A 442 59.83 13.91 -54.92
N SER A 443 59.11 14.86 -55.52
CA SER A 443 57.71 15.24 -55.33
C SER A 443 56.68 14.12 -55.55
N LEU A 444 55.54 14.16 -54.83
CA LEU A 444 54.16 13.81 -55.29
C LEU A 444 53.21 13.89 -54.06
N HIS A 445 52.41 14.95 -53.85
CA HIS A 445 51.14 15.34 -54.49
C HIS A 445 49.95 14.37 -54.32
N ASN A 446 48.79 14.96 -53.96
CA ASN A 446 47.39 14.45 -53.88
C ASN A 446 46.98 13.97 -52.47
N SER A 447 46.10 14.66 -51.71
CA SER A 447 44.75 15.16 -51.96
C SER A 447 43.73 14.08 -52.37
N SER A 448 42.84 13.72 -51.46
CA SER A 448 41.48 13.33 -51.84
C SER A 448 40.49 13.74 -50.74
N LYS A 449 39.55 14.58 -51.14
CA LYS A 449 38.24 14.77 -50.52
C LYS A 449 37.45 13.46 -50.63
N PHE A 450 36.64 13.17 -49.62
CA PHE A 450 35.52 12.24 -49.74
C PHE A 450 34.28 12.94 -49.18
N ASP A 451 33.47 13.47 -50.10
CA ASP A 451 32.03 13.61 -49.93
C ASP A 451 31.41 12.27 -50.33
N ASN A 452 30.38 11.82 -49.62
CA ASN A 452 29.27 11.13 -50.27
C ASN A 452 27.98 11.18 -49.46
N ASN A 453 27.00 11.79 -50.12
CA ASN A 453 25.56 11.69 -49.92
C ASN A 453 25.08 10.23 -50.01
N ASN A 454 23.98 9.90 -49.32
CA ASN A 454 22.87 9.18 -49.95
C ASN A 454 21.58 9.29 -49.12
N ASN A 455 20.55 9.82 -49.78
CA ASN A 455 19.13 9.63 -49.50
C ASN A 455 18.74 8.14 -49.64
N LEU A 456 17.70 7.70 -48.94
CA LEU A 456 16.68 6.80 -49.50
C LEU A 456 15.38 6.82 -48.67
N GLU A 457 14.27 7.07 -49.38
CA GLU A 457 12.89 6.54 -49.31
C GLU A 457 12.41 5.90 -47.98
N GLY A 458 11.24 6.22 -47.42
CA GLY A 458 9.94 6.40 -48.08
C GLY A 458 9.14 5.09 -47.97
N THR A 459 8.14 5.01 -47.09
CA THR A 459 7.00 4.07 -47.24
C THR A 459 5.82 4.56 -46.41
N ASP A 460 4.85 5.11 -47.13
CA ASP A 460 3.44 5.24 -46.73
C ASP A 460 2.80 3.86 -46.68
N THR A 461 1.96 3.62 -45.67
CA THR A 461 0.82 2.69 -45.79
C THR A 461 -0.42 3.32 -45.17
N THR A 462 -1.32 3.75 -46.06
CA THR A 462 -2.75 3.92 -45.80
C THR A 462 -3.49 2.65 -46.19
N LEU A 463 -4.56 2.28 -45.45
CA LEU A 463 -5.81 1.63 -45.89
C LEU A 463 -6.58 1.09 -44.64
N ASN A 464 -7.71 1.72 -44.29
CA ASN A 464 -9.11 1.32 -44.60
C ASN A 464 -9.72 0.43 -43.50
N SER A 465 -10.72 0.91 -42.74
CA SER A 465 -12.18 0.89 -43.04
C SER A 465 -12.85 -0.45 -42.70
N GLY A 466 -13.89 -0.40 -41.87
CA GLY A 466 -14.75 -1.55 -41.60
C GLY A 466 -15.76 -1.33 -40.48
N ASN A 467 -16.99 -1.00 -40.88
CA ASN A 467 -18.17 -0.69 -40.07
C ASN A 467 -18.76 -1.86 -39.25
N ASN A 468 -19.57 -1.47 -38.26
CA ASN A 468 -20.83 -2.09 -37.77
C ASN A 468 -20.83 -3.57 -37.35
N MET A 469 -21.19 -3.82 -36.08
CA MET A 469 -22.44 -4.54 -35.77
C MET A 469 -22.78 -4.45 -34.27
N THR A 470 -23.95 -3.89 -34.03
CA THR A 470 -24.79 -4.08 -32.84
C THR A 470 -25.12 -5.57 -32.66
N ASN A 471 -24.89 -6.11 -31.46
CA ASN A 471 -25.68 -7.23 -30.92
C ASN A 471 -25.58 -7.21 -29.39
N LEU A 472 -26.72 -6.86 -28.77
CA LEU A 472 -27.03 -7.07 -27.36
C LEU A 472 -27.35 -8.56 -27.15
N PRO A 473 -26.90 -9.20 -26.07
CA PRO A 473 -27.62 -10.34 -25.51
C PRO A 473 -28.39 -9.92 -24.25
N ASP A 474 -29.68 -10.22 -24.27
CA ASP A 474 -30.56 -10.28 -23.10
C ASP A 474 -29.95 -11.22 -22.04
N TYR A 475 -29.65 -10.69 -20.85
CA TYR A 475 -29.43 -11.48 -19.65
C TYR A 475 -30.61 -11.27 -18.72
N LEU A 476 -31.50 -12.26 -18.62
CA LEU A 476 -32.41 -12.39 -17.47
C LEU A 476 -32.73 -13.87 -17.17
N ARG A 477 -32.53 -14.18 -15.88
CA ARG A 477 -33.15 -15.24 -15.06
C ARG A 477 -32.65 -16.67 -15.24
N HIS A 478 -31.73 -17.05 -14.34
CA HIS A 478 -31.78 -18.37 -13.71
C HIS A 478 -32.26 -18.20 -12.26
N GLU A 479 -33.49 -18.64 -12.00
CA GLU A 479 -33.91 -19.09 -10.68
C GLU A 479 -33.18 -20.41 -10.40
N VAL A 480 -32.50 -20.49 -9.25
CA VAL A 480 -31.90 -21.73 -8.75
C VAL A 480 -32.82 -22.27 -7.67
N ASP A 481 -33.43 -23.42 -7.97
CA ASP A 481 -34.08 -24.29 -6.99
C ASP A 481 -33.04 -24.75 -5.96
N ILE A 482 -33.36 -24.57 -4.67
CA ILE A 482 -32.58 -25.11 -3.56
C ILE A 482 -33.43 -26.16 -2.84
N ASP A 483 -33.67 -27.30 -3.50
CA ASP A 483 -34.11 -28.53 -2.84
C ASP A 483 -32.88 -29.40 -2.59
N GLY A 484 -32.35 -29.38 -1.36
CA GLY A 484 -31.23 -30.25 -1.02
C GLY A 484 -30.45 -29.92 0.24
N ILE A 485 -31.10 -29.55 1.34
CA ILE A 485 -30.44 -29.56 2.66
C ILE A 485 -31.34 -30.27 3.66
N SER A 486 -31.00 -31.52 3.95
CA SER A 486 -31.57 -32.29 5.06
C SER A 486 -31.19 -31.66 6.40
N PRO A 487 -32.13 -31.49 7.35
CA PRO A 487 -31.83 -30.95 8.65
C PRO A 487 -30.97 -31.91 9.49
N ILE A 488 -29.89 -31.38 10.06
CA ILE A 488 -29.06 -32.05 11.06
C ILE A 488 -29.88 -32.15 12.36
N SER A 489 -30.14 -33.38 12.83
CA SER A 489 -30.74 -33.64 14.13
C SER A 489 -29.76 -33.29 15.24
N LEU A 490 -30.16 -32.36 16.12
CA LEU A 490 -29.51 -32.11 17.39
C LEU A 490 -29.88 -33.22 18.38
N ASP A 491 -28.95 -34.14 18.63
CA ASP A 491 -29.02 -35.04 19.77
C ASP A 491 -28.69 -34.27 21.04
N SER A 492 -29.72 -33.99 21.83
CA SER A 492 -29.57 -33.53 23.21
C SER A 492 -29.34 -34.73 24.14
N ASN A 493 -28.08 -34.97 24.53
CA ASN A 493 -27.74 -35.73 25.74
C ASN A 493 -26.26 -35.53 26.14
N LYS A 494 -25.99 -34.46 26.91
CA LYS A 494 -25.20 -34.43 28.17
C LYS A 494 -24.78 -33.01 28.55
#